data_AF-A0A0X3PYU0-F1
#
_entry.id   AF-A0A0X3PYU0-F1
#
_cell.length_a   1.000
_cell.length_b   1.000
_cell.length_c   1.000
_cell.angle_alpha   90.00
_cell.angle_beta   90.00
_cell.angle_gamma   90.00
#
_symmetry.space_group_name_H-M   'P 1'
#
loop_
_entity.id
_entity.type
_entity.pdbx_description
1 polymer ?
#
loop_
_entity_poly.entity_id
_entity_poly.type
_entity_poly.pdbx_seq_one_letter_code
_entity_poly.pdbx_strand_id
1 'polypeptide(L)'
;MNDFAPYVDSKTVFLLIRTPGLTKPAGNPFNFDHPTKLSSGSKRDPVSVQKPLWSFVVEGVLEYARLVFDLFSASKPISIVTIDSEEKINSVWYEEDQSLEAVWKIFSSEGLSNASLCVDFLDALPGLHSCKSVLQLPTPAQSGGSVKVNAGRVIVIGTDLKKKVKAWIPGILRQLREPPQEVGYIPISASEWIFVDVCPDSDISARELKAVKEFQEVDHRFFYTRLCTTDRGIYTGMMLLAERNLQLASTLVQDIPMKEEANVSSSSSMYGVELLHEASAHELLSNLGLAEALYLRHEDPTSSSSETTARAVCKPYNRPPSGFSRTLGINWVTPRASDNHLIRYSIASFRVTMAAVGNRAAVCLAQFVLGGEQA
;
A
#
# COMPACT_ATOMS: atom_id res chain seq x y z
N MET A 1 -14.12 -13.21 7.81
CA MET A 1 -13.25 -14.38 7.51
C MET A 1 -11.85 -13.98 7.89
N ASN A 2 -11.42 -14.33 9.10
CA ASN A 2 -10.12 -13.96 9.65
C ASN A 2 -9.12 -15.07 9.33
N ASP A 3 -8.62 -15.12 8.09
CA ASP A 3 -7.40 -15.86 7.75
C ASP A 3 -6.20 -15.01 8.18
N PHE A 4 -5.96 -14.90 9.48
CA PHE A 4 -4.75 -14.26 9.98
C PHE A 4 -3.53 -15.04 9.50
N ALA A 5 -2.58 -14.33 8.89
CA ALA A 5 -1.29 -14.88 8.52
C ALA A 5 -0.50 -15.24 9.78
N PRO A 6 -0.06 -16.50 9.99
CA PRO A 6 0.93 -16.78 11.01
C PRO A 6 2.24 -16.10 10.62
N TYR A 7 2.67 -15.08 11.37
CA TYR A 7 4.04 -14.58 11.45
C TYR A 7 4.78 -14.22 10.14
N VAL A 8 4.10 -13.97 9.02
CA VAL A 8 4.76 -13.66 7.73
C VAL A 8 5.11 -12.16 7.55
N ASP A 9 4.88 -11.35 8.58
CA ASP A 9 4.95 -9.89 8.46
C ASP A 9 6.35 -9.31 8.73
N SER A 10 7.38 -10.15 8.88
CA SER A 10 8.74 -9.73 9.27
C SER A 10 9.67 -9.34 8.12
N LYS A 11 9.39 -9.74 6.87
CA LYS A 11 10.20 -9.39 5.69
C LYS A 11 9.31 -9.27 4.47
N THR A 12 9.49 -8.25 3.64
CA THR A 12 8.78 -8.13 2.36
C THR A 12 9.76 -7.97 1.21
N VAL A 13 9.67 -8.84 0.21
CA VAL A 13 10.43 -8.74 -1.04
C VAL A 13 9.47 -8.40 -2.17
N PHE A 14 9.67 -7.28 -2.86
CA PHE A 14 9.01 -7.00 -4.12
C PHE A 14 9.82 -7.62 -5.26
N LEU A 15 9.19 -8.51 -6.02
CA LEU A 15 9.76 -9.07 -7.24
C LEU A 15 9.04 -8.45 -8.44
N LEU A 16 9.71 -7.59 -9.18
CA LEU A 16 9.14 -6.88 -10.33
C LEU A 16 9.62 -7.52 -11.64
N ILE A 17 8.73 -8.26 -12.28
CA ILE A 17 8.97 -8.90 -13.57
C ILE A 17 8.63 -7.90 -14.68
N ARG A 18 9.66 -7.28 -15.26
CA ARG A 18 9.54 -6.15 -16.19
C ARG A 18 9.27 -6.61 -17.62
N THR A 19 8.08 -7.13 -17.85
CA THR A 19 7.60 -7.57 -19.17
C THR A 19 7.33 -6.36 -20.10
N PRO A 20 7.32 -6.58 -21.43
CA PRO A 20 6.89 -5.55 -22.39
C PRO A 20 5.46 -5.03 -22.14
N GLY A 21 4.61 -5.79 -21.45
CA GLY A 21 3.27 -5.33 -21.09
C GLY A 21 3.26 -4.08 -20.20
N LEU A 22 4.31 -3.86 -19.41
CA LEU A 22 4.42 -2.71 -18.51
C LEU A 22 4.72 -1.38 -19.23
N THR A 23 5.15 -1.41 -20.49
CA THR A 23 5.42 -0.20 -21.28
C THR A 23 4.15 0.38 -21.91
N LYS A 24 3.04 -0.37 -21.91
CA LYS A 24 1.78 0.06 -22.51
C LYS A 24 1.24 1.30 -21.80
N PRO A 25 0.79 2.34 -22.55
CA PRO A 25 0.10 3.48 -21.97
C PRO A 25 -1.20 3.03 -21.32
N ALA A 26 -1.51 3.58 -20.14
CA ALA A 26 -2.66 3.19 -19.35
C ALA A 26 -3.21 4.37 -18.54
N GLY A 27 -4.44 4.21 -18.03
CA GLY A 27 -5.16 5.24 -17.29
C GLY A 27 -5.58 6.45 -18.12
N ASN A 28 -6.10 7.47 -17.43
CA ASN A 28 -6.57 8.69 -18.08
C ASN A 28 -5.39 9.55 -18.56
N PRO A 29 -5.50 10.16 -19.75
CA PRO A 29 -4.47 11.07 -20.24
C PRO A 29 -4.35 12.34 -19.40
N PHE A 30 -3.13 12.82 -19.25
CA PHE A 30 -2.80 14.14 -18.74
C PHE A 30 -2.78 15.13 -19.92
N ASN A 31 -3.61 16.16 -19.85
CA ASN A 31 -3.66 17.21 -20.87
C ASN A 31 -2.87 18.43 -20.39
N PHE A 32 -1.89 18.85 -21.18
CA PHE A 32 -1.05 20.00 -20.92
C PHE A 32 -1.37 21.11 -21.92
N ASP A 33 -1.78 22.26 -21.40
CA ASP A 33 -1.99 23.45 -22.21
C ASP A 33 -0.67 24.08 -22.62
N HIS A 34 -0.63 24.66 -23.81
CA HIS A 34 0.52 25.44 -24.24
C HIS A 34 0.61 26.76 -23.45
N PRO A 35 1.83 27.24 -23.13
CA PRO A 35 2.00 28.55 -22.50
C PRO A 35 1.40 29.64 -23.40
N THR A 36 0.55 30.47 -22.81
CA THR A 36 -0.35 31.45 -23.47
C THR A 36 0.35 32.65 -24.14
N LYS A 37 1.64 32.56 -24.44
CA LYS A 37 2.43 33.67 -25.01
C LYS A 37 3.02 33.33 -26.37
N LEU A 38 2.19 33.30 -27.40
CA LEU A 38 2.62 33.51 -28.79
C LEU A 38 1.58 34.37 -29.51
N SER A 39 2.04 35.47 -30.09
CA SER A 39 1.29 36.56 -30.72
C SER A 39 0.54 36.17 -32.02
N SER A 40 0.28 34.90 -32.27
CA SER A 40 -0.49 34.43 -33.41
C SER A 40 -1.75 33.75 -32.89
N GLY A 41 -2.94 34.27 -33.25
CA GLY A 41 -4.25 33.81 -32.79
C GLY A 41 -4.67 32.37 -33.15
N SER A 42 -3.72 31.46 -33.38
CA SER A 42 -3.96 30.03 -33.50
C SER A 42 -3.93 29.38 -32.11
N LYS A 43 -5.08 28.94 -31.61
CA LYS A 43 -5.12 27.99 -30.50
C LYS A 43 -4.48 26.69 -30.97
N ARG A 44 -3.39 26.26 -30.33
CA ARG A 44 -2.86 24.91 -30.52
C ARG A 44 -3.63 23.94 -29.64
N ASP A 45 -3.86 22.74 -30.16
CA ASP A 45 -4.47 21.66 -29.40
C ASP A 45 -3.60 21.28 -28.20
N PRO A 46 -4.20 20.91 -27.05
CA PRO A 46 -3.47 20.49 -25.87
C PRO A 46 -2.66 19.22 -26.13
N VAL A 47 -1.50 19.10 -25.50
CA VAL A 47 -0.66 17.89 -25.58
C VAL A 47 -1.18 16.88 -24.56
N SER A 48 -1.53 15.70 -25.03
CA SER A 48 -2.06 14.61 -24.20
C SER A 48 -0.99 13.53 -23.99
N VAL A 49 -0.69 13.20 -22.73
CA VAL A 49 0.31 12.20 -22.37
C VAL A 49 -0.31 11.17 -21.42
N GLN A 50 -0.13 9.89 -21.71
CA GLN A 50 -0.51 8.80 -20.82
C GLN A 50 0.72 8.19 -20.15
N LYS A 51 0.56 7.80 -18.88
CA LYS A 51 1.60 7.09 -18.14
C LYS A 51 1.66 5.63 -18.62
N PRO A 52 2.85 5.02 -18.69
CA PRO A 52 2.95 3.58 -18.86
C PRO A 52 2.46 2.85 -17.60
N LEU A 53 2.01 1.60 -17.76
CA LEU A 53 1.57 0.74 -16.66
C LEU A 53 2.65 0.60 -15.56
N TRP A 54 3.93 0.60 -15.94
CA TRP A 54 5.08 0.66 -15.02
C TRP A 54 4.99 1.79 -14.00
N SER A 55 4.58 2.99 -14.41
CA SER A 55 4.48 4.13 -13.49
C SER A 55 3.45 3.88 -12.39
N PHE A 56 2.32 3.23 -12.69
CA PHE A 56 1.33 2.89 -11.68
C PHE A 56 1.83 1.82 -10.69
N VAL A 57 2.66 0.87 -11.17
CA VAL A 57 3.32 -0.12 -10.30
C VAL A 57 4.31 0.58 -9.37
N VAL A 58 5.17 1.44 -9.90
CA VAL A 58 6.15 2.21 -9.11
C VAL A 58 5.46 3.07 -8.06
N GLU A 59 4.40 3.81 -8.43
CA GLU A 59 3.60 4.61 -7.49
C GLU A 59 3.00 3.73 -6.38
N GLY A 60 2.44 2.57 -6.72
CA GLY A 60 1.88 1.65 -5.73
C GLY A 60 2.93 1.05 -4.77
N VAL A 61 4.11 0.69 -5.28
CA VAL A 61 5.21 0.16 -4.44
C VAL A 61 5.80 1.26 -3.55
N LEU A 62 5.97 2.48 -4.07
CA LEU A 62 6.43 3.62 -3.28
C LEU A 62 5.47 3.95 -2.14
N GLU A 63 4.16 3.95 -2.40
CA GLU A 63 3.16 4.20 -1.35
C GLU A 63 3.14 3.08 -0.31
N TYR A 64 3.24 1.80 -0.73
CA TYR A 64 3.40 0.70 0.22
C TYR A 64 4.65 0.88 1.09
N ALA A 65 5.79 1.21 0.49
CA ALA A 65 7.05 1.40 1.20
C ALA A 65 6.98 2.59 2.18
N ARG A 66 6.34 3.69 1.77
CA ARG A 66 6.09 4.84 2.62
C ARG A 66 5.31 4.46 3.89
N LEU A 67 4.23 3.69 3.75
CA LEU A 67 3.47 3.19 4.92
C LEU A 67 4.35 2.35 5.86
N VAL A 68 5.22 1.52 5.30
CA VAL A 68 6.15 0.72 6.09
C VAL A 68 7.11 1.59 6.88
N PHE A 69 7.77 2.54 6.22
CA PHE A 69 8.78 3.38 6.86
C PHE A 69 8.17 4.34 7.89
N ASP A 70 7.00 4.91 7.61
CA ASP A 70 6.31 5.83 8.53
C ASP A 70 5.83 5.12 9.81
N LEU A 71 5.29 3.91 9.68
CA LEU A 71 4.62 3.21 10.80
C LEU A 71 5.53 2.24 11.55
N PHE A 72 6.42 1.55 10.83
CA PHE A 72 7.18 0.43 11.38
C PHE A 72 8.69 0.69 11.45
N SER A 73 9.16 1.81 10.89
CA SER A 73 10.59 2.13 10.82
C SER A 73 11.38 0.93 10.27
N ALA A 74 12.38 0.40 10.99
CA ALA A 74 13.18 -0.75 10.55
C ALA A 74 12.60 -2.14 10.89
N SER A 75 11.42 -2.23 11.52
CA SER A 75 10.91 -3.52 12.03
C SER A 75 10.26 -4.42 10.99
N LYS A 76 9.82 -3.86 9.85
CA LYS A 76 9.22 -4.60 8.73
C LYS A 76 9.96 -4.28 7.42
N PRO A 77 11.22 -4.72 7.26
CA PRO A 77 12.06 -4.27 6.15
C PRO A 77 11.56 -4.73 4.78
N ILE A 78 11.89 -3.93 3.77
CA ILE A 78 11.55 -4.14 2.36
C ILE A 78 12.83 -4.35 1.54
N SER A 79 12.76 -5.27 0.57
CA SER A 79 13.76 -5.46 -0.48
C SER A 79 13.09 -5.41 -1.86
N ILE A 80 13.81 -4.88 -2.86
CA ILE A 80 13.35 -4.82 -4.25
C ILE A 80 14.26 -5.66 -5.14
N VAL A 81 13.66 -6.61 -5.84
CA VAL A 81 14.27 -7.41 -6.89
C VAL A 81 13.59 -7.07 -8.21
N THR A 82 14.38 -6.74 -9.24
CA THR A 82 13.85 -6.47 -10.58
C THR A 82 14.40 -7.48 -11.57
N ILE A 83 13.58 -7.82 -12.56
CA ILE A 83 13.99 -8.72 -13.64
C ILE A 83 13.53 -8.22 -14.99
N ASP A 84 14.46 -8.17 -15.92
CA ASP A 84 14.22 -7.97 -17.33
C ASP A 84 15.00 -8.99 -18.18
N SER A 85 16.05 -8.56 -18.89
CA SER A 85 17.11 -9.42 -19.41
C SER A 85 18.05 -9.91 -18.30
N GLU A 86 18.14 -9.18 -17.20
CA GLU A 86 19.01 -9.48 -16.07
C GLU A 86 18.21 -9.52 -14.77
N GLU A 87 18.67 -10.32 -13.82
CA GLU A 87 18.12 -10.40 -12.47
C GLU A 87 18.96 -9.53 -11.54
N LYS A 88 18.32 -8.59 -10.83
CA LYS A 88 19.01 -7.63 -9.94
C LYS A 88 18.36 -7.60 -8.57
N ILE A 89 19.18 -7.82 -7.53
CA ILE A 89 18.84 -7.52 -6.14
C ILE A 89 19.24 -6.07 -5.88
N ASN A 90 18.27 -5.17 -5.80
CA ASN A 90 18.53 -3.73 -5.69
C ASN A 90 18.68 -3.25 -4.24
N SER A 91 18.12 -3.99 -3.29
CA SER A 91 18.23 -3.69 -1.87
C SER A 91 18.11 -4.95 -1.02
N VAL A 92 18.66 -4.90 0.19
CA VAL A 92 18.57 -5.95 1.21
C VAL A 92 18.23 -5.33 2.57
N TRP A 93 18.51 -6.04 3.67
CA TRP A 93 18.10 -5.64 5.02
C TRP A 93 19.02 -4.61 5.70
N TYR A 94 19.73 -3.80 4.91
CA TYR A 94 20.59 -2.73 5.43
C TYR A 94 19.80 -1.47 5.73
N GLU A 95 20.26 -0.66 6.69
CA GLU A 95 19.56 0.55 7.14
C GLU A 95 19.48 1.60 6.03
N GLU A 96 20.55 1.76 5.24
CA GLU A 96 20.57 2.68 4.10
C GLU A 96 19.53 2.34 3.02
N ASP A 97 19.10 1.08 2.95
CA ASP A 97 18.10 0.58 2.01
C ASP A 97 16.67 0.81 2.51
N GLN A 98 16.46 1.07 3.81
CA GLN A 98 15.14 1.20 4.44
C GLN A 98 14.62 2.64 4.44
N SER A 99 14.66 3.30 3.29
CA SER A 99 14.15 4.66 3.13
C SER A 99 13.42 4.85 1.79
N LEU A 100 12.49 5.81 1.76
CA LEU A 100 11.79 6.14 0.52
C LEU A 100 12.74 6.71 -0.55
N GLU A 101 13.81 7.40 -0.13
CA GLU A 101 14.84 7.90 -1.03
C GLU A 101 15.60 6.76 -1.71
N ALA A 102 16.00 5.72 -0.98
CA ALA A 102 16.66 4.54 -1.54
C ALA A 102 15.75 3.82 -2.54
N VAL A 103 14.48 3.60 -2.20
CA VAL A 103 13.48 2.99 -3.09
C VAL A 103 13.28 3.84 -4.36
N TRP A 104 13.19 5.17 -4.22
CA TRP A 104 13.05 6.08 -5.35
C TRP A 104 14.27 6.05 -6.27
N LYS A 105 15.47 5.97 -5.70
CA LYS A 105 16.74 5.87 -6.45
C LYS A 105 16.77 4.60 -7.31
N ILE A 106 16.32 3.46 -6.77
CA ILE A 106 16.20 2.20 -7.51
C ILE A 106 15.30 2.38 -8.74
N PHE A 107 14.11 2.97 -8.57
CA PHE A 107 13.19 3.17 -9.69
C PHE A 107 13.68 4.20 -10.72
N SER A 108 14.45 5.19 -10.27
CA SER A 108 15.10 6.16 -11.15
C SER A 108 16.18 5.53 -12.03
N SER A 109 16.91 4.51 -11.52
CA SER A 109 17.91 3.78 -12.32
C SER A 109 17.31 2.69 -13.21
N GLU A 110 16.26 2.02 -12.74
CA GLU A 110 15.69 0.88 -13.44
C GLU A 110 14.87 1.31 -14.68
N GLY A 111 14.09 2.39 -14.58
CA GLY A 111 13.33 2.94 -15.72
C GLY A 111 12.39 1.94 -16.41
N LEU A 112 11.98 2.26 -17.65
CA LEU A 112 11.24 1.31 -18.48
C LEU A 112 12.19 0.27 -19.08
N SER A 113 11.79 -0.99 -19.02
CA SER A 113 12.50 -2.08 -19.68
C SER A 113 12.28 -2.05 -21.19
N ASN A 114 13.37 -2.18 -21.95
CA ASN A 114 13.32 -2.49 -23.39
C ASN A 114 13.50 -3.99 -23.66
N ALA A 115 13.64 -4.81 -22.62
CA ALA A 115 13.90 -6.24 -22.76
C ALA A 115 12.64 -7.01 -23.16
N SER A 116 12.80 -8.02 -24.03
CA SER A 116 11.73 -8.89 -24.49
C SER A 116 11.51 -10.08 -23.56
N LEU A 117 11.38 -9.85 -22.25
CA LEU A 117 11.07 -10.92 -21.29
C LEU A 117 9.61 -11.32 -21.44
N CYS A 118 9.37 -12.49 -22.04
CA CYS A 118 8.03 -13.02 -22.25
C CYS A 118 7.74 -14.17 -21.26
N VAL A 119 6.79 -13.92 -20.35
CA VAL A 119 6.38 -14.86 -19.30
C VAL A 119 5.90 -16.21 -19.86
N ASP A 120 5.30 -16.22 -21.05
CA ASP A 120 4.77 -17.43 -21.68
C ASP A 120 5.85 -18.50 -21.96
N PHE A 121 7.12 -18.10 -22.12
CA PHE A 121 8.24 -19.03 -22.36
C PHE A 121 9.02 -19.42 -21.10
N LEU A 122 8.61 -18.96 -19.92
CA LEU A 122 9.32 -19.25 -18.66
C LEU A 122 8.72 -20.48 -17.97
N ASP A 123 9.55 -21.50 -17.76
CA ASP A 123 9.16 -22.74 -17.07
C ASP A 123 9.27 -22.64 -15.55
N ALA A 124 10.12 -21.73 -15.06
CA ALA A 124 10.29 -21.41 -13.66
C ALA A 124 10.02 -19.92 -13.42
N LEU A 125 9.71 -19.56 -12.17
CA LEU A 125 9.57 -18.16 -11.77
C LEU A 125 10.94 -17.47 -11.89
N PRO A 126 11.12 -16.48 -12.78
CA PRO A 126 12.35 -15.68 -12.78
C PRO A 126 12.51 -15.00 -11.42
N GLY A 127 13.73 -14.90 -10.88
CA GLY A 127 13.94 -14.23 -9.59
C GLY A 127 13.72 -15.08 -8.37
N LEU A 128 13.27 -16.32 -8.54
CA LEU A 128 13.05 -17.23 -7.43
C LEU A 128 14.33 -17.40 -6.59
N HIS A 129 15.50 -17.51 -7.23
CA HIS A 129 16.76 -17.63 -6.53
C HIS A 129 17.10 -16.37 -5.72
N SER A 130 17.02 -15.17 -6.33
CA SER A 130 17.24 -13.92 -5.59
C SER A 130 16.27 -13.72 -4.44
N CYS A 131 14.97 -13.92 -4.66
CA CYS A 131 13.98 -13.77 -3.59
C CYS A 131 14.20 -14.77 -2.45
N LYS A 132 14.53 -16.02 -2.76
CA LYS A 132 14.88 -17.03 -1.76
C LYS A 132 16.12 -16.60 -0.97
N SER A 133 17.18 -16.19 -1.66
CA SER A 133 18.43 -15.74 -1.05
C SER A 133 18.19 -14.56 -0.10
N VAL A 134 17.45 -13.53 -0.55
CA VAL A 134 17.09 -12.37 0.27
C VAL A 134 16.24 -12.76 1.49
N LEU A 135 15.28 -13.68 1.35
CA LEU A 135 14.49 -14.17 2.49
C LEU A 135 15.33 -14.97 3.50
N GLN A 136 16.33 -15.71 3.02
CA GLN A 136 17.27 -16.47 3.86
C GLN A 136 18.31 -15.58 4.55
N LEU A 137 18.62 -14.40 4.00
CA LEU A 137 19.49 -13.42 4.64
C LEU A 137 18.84 -12.94 5.96
N PRO A 138 19.50 -13.07 7.12
CA PRO A 138 18.94 -12.63 8.40
C PRO A 138 18.82 -11.10 8.45
N THR A 139 17.75 -10.59 9.06
CA THR A 139 17.63 -9.17 9.39
C THR A 139 18.49 -8.83 10.62
N PRO A 140 18.80 -7.54 10.88
CA PRO A 140 19.51 -7.13 12.09
C PRO A 140 18.86 -7.67 13.38
N ALA A 141 17.53 -7.71 13.44
CA ALA A 141 16.79 -8.26 14.59
C ALA A 141 16.93 -9.79 14.75
N GLN A 142 17.07 -10.53 13.65
CA GLN A 142 17.31 -11.98 13.67
C GLN A 142 18.76 -12.28 14.07
N SER A 143 19.73 -11.54 13.52
CA SER A 143 21.14 -11.65 13.90
C SER A 143 21.38 -11.33 15.38
N GLY A 144 20.62 -10.38 15.94
CA GLY A 144 20.64 -10.06 17.37
C GLY A 144 19.88 -11.06 18.27
N GLY A 145 19.21 -12.07 17.70
CA GLY A 145 18.48 -13.10 18.43
C GLY A 145 17.08 -12.69 18.93
N SER A 146 16.62 -11.47 18.63
CA SER A 146 15.30 -10.96 19.03
C SER A 146 14.15 -11.64 18.31
N VAL A 147 14.39 -12.11 17.08
CA VAL A 147 13.40 -12.83 16.26
C VAL A 147 13.97 -14.19 15.87
N LYS A 148 13.31 -15.28 16.28
CA LYS A 148 13.79 -16.66 16.05
C LYS A 148 13.21 -17.32 14.81
N VAL A 149 12.00 -16.92 14.39
CA VAL A 149 11.32 -17.49 13.23
C VAL A 149 11.74 -16.72 11.98
N ASN A 150 12.10 -17.43 10.91
CA ASN A 150 12.38 -16.79 9.63
C ASN A 150 11.19 -16.92 8.69
N ALA A 151 10.38 -15.88 8.64
CA ALA A 151 9.23 -15.82 7.76
C ALA A 151 9.24 -14.54 6.93
N GLY A 152 8.64 -14.59 5.75
CA GLY A 152 8.59 -13.43 4.88
C GLY A 152 7.67 -13.59 3.68
N ARG A 153 7.37 -12.44 3.08
CA ARG A 153 6.43 -12.30 1.97
C ARG A 153 7.18 -11.94 0.70
N VAL A 154 6.78 -12.52 -0.42
CA VAL A 154 7.19 -12.08 -1.76
C VAL A 154 5.97 -11.59 -2.51
N ILE A 155 6.00 -10.33 -2.94
CA ILE A 155 4.96 -9.72 -3.78
C ILE A 155 5.51 -9.69 -5.21
N VAL A 156 5.02 -10.59 -6.05
CA VAL A 156 5.43 -10.76 -7.44
C VAL A 156 4.53 -9.90 -8.32
N ILE A 157 5.07 -8.88 -8.98
CA ILE A 157 4.32 -7.95 -9.81
C ILE A 157 4.79 -8.04 -11.26
N GLY A 158 3.85 -8.15 -12.20
CA GLY A 158 4.13 -8.21 -13.63
C GLY A 158 2.84 -8.31 -14.44
N THR A 159 2.96 -8.51 -15.76
CA THR A 159 1.79 -8.77 -16.62
C THR A 159 1.70 -10.22 -17.02
N ASP A 160 0.48 -10.68 -17.30
CA ASP A 160 0.17 -12.00 -17.86
C ASP A 160 0.57 -13.18 -16.95
N LEU A 161 0.74 -12.92 -15.65
CA LEU A 161 1.21 -13.91 -14.68
C LEU A 161 0.24 -15.09 -14.52
N LYS A 162 -1.08 -14.83 -14.67
CA LYS A 162 -2.16 -15.81 -14.40
C LYS A 162 -1.93 -17.18 -15.03
N LYS A 163 -1.38 -17.20 -16.25
CA LYS A 163 -1.18 -18.43 -17.04
C LYS A 163 -0.09 -19.32 -16.44
N LYS A 164 0.86 -18.74 -15.69
CA LYS A 164 2.08 -19.42 -15.22
C LYS A 164 2.11 -19.67 -13.72
N VAL A 165 1.36 -18.90 -12.90
CA VAL A 165 1.36 -19.03 -11.43
C VAL A 165 1.29 -20.49 -10.97
N LYS A 166 0.33 -21.27 -11.47
CA LYS A 166 0.17 -22.67 -11.07
C LYS A 166 1.38 -23.56 -11.43
N ALA A 167 1.99 -23.32 -12.59
CA ALA A 167 3.16 -24.08 -13.03
C ALA A 167 4.42 -23.73 -12.22
N TRP A 168 4.53 -22.50 -11.75
CA TRP A 168 5.67 -22.04 -10.95
C TRP A 168 5.65 -22.51 -9.51
N ILE A 169 4.47 -22.61 -8.87
CA ILE A 169 4.35 -22.92 -7.44
C ILE A 169 5.10 -24.20 -7.01
N PRO A 170 5.00 -25.34 -7.72
CA PRO A 170 5.78 -26.54 -7.36
C PRO A 170 7.30 -26.29 -7.35
N GLY A 171 7.81 -25.49 -8.28
CA GLY A 171 9.22 -25.10 -8.34
C GLY A 171 9.63 -24.21 -7.17
N ILE A 172 8.76 -23.28 -6.77
CA ILE A 172 8.95 -22.41 -5.59
C ILE A 172 9.03 -23.27 -4.32
N LEU A 173 8.04 -24.14 -4.09
CA LEU A 173 8.01 -25.03 -2.92
C LEU A 173 9.25 -25.91 -2.82
N ARG A 174 9.69 -26.49 -3.94
CA ARG A 174 10.93 -27.28 -3.98
C ARG A 174 12.12 -26.46 -3.54
N GLN A 175 12.27 -25.24 -4.05
CA GLN A 175 13.38 -24.33 -3.72
C GLN A 175 13.35 -23.86 -2.27
N LEU A 176 12.17 -23.58 -1.70
CA LEU A 176 12.04 -23.12 -0.31
C LEU A 176 12.44 -24.19 0.73
N ARG A 177 12.30 -25.47 0.37
CA ARG A 177 12.69 -26.61 1.24
C ARG A 177 14.19 -26.88 1.25
N GLU A 178 14.92 -26.38 0.27
CA GLU A 178 16.36 -26.55 0.23
C GLU A 178 17.03 -25.69 1.31
N PRO A 179 18.04 -26.21 2.03
CA PRO A 179 18.76 -25.43 3.02
C PRO A 179 19.48 -24.24 2.36
N PRO A 180 19.77 -23.17 3.13
CA PRO A 180 20.62 -22.09 2.64
C PRO A 180 21.98 -22.63 2.22
N GLN A 181 22.48 -22.13 1.08
CA GLN A 181 23.81 -22.48 0.58
C GLN A 181 24.90 -21.57 1.14
N GLU A 182 24.53 -20.32 1.47
CA GLU A 182 25.44 -19.29 1.98
C GLU A 182 25.63 -19.40 3.49
N VAL A 183 26.86 -19.17 3.95
CA VAL A 183 27.18 -19.20 5.38
C VAL A 183 26.52 -18.02 6.09
N GLY A 184 25.87 -18.29 7.22
CA GLY A 184 25.17 -17.28 8.02
C GLY A 184 23.72 -17.02 7.60
N TYR A 185 23.28 -17.61 6.48
CA TYR A 185 21.88 -17.56 6.05
C TYR A 185 21.03 -18.57 6.84
N ILE A 186 19.76 -18.26 7.05
CA ILE A 186 18.84 -19.05 7.87
C ILE A 186 17.71 -19.65 7.02
N PRO A 187 17.25 -20.89 7.29
CA PRO A 187 16.16 -21.53 6.54
C PRO A 187 14.87 -20.70 6.58
N ILE A 188 14.02 -20.81 5.56
CA ILE A 188 12.72 -20.12 5.52
C ILE A 188 11.69 -21.03 6.19
N SER A 189 11.20 -20.63 7.37
CA SER A 189 10.22 -21.39 8.15
C SER A 189 8.80 -21.25 7.59
N ALA A 190 8.45 -20.07 7.08
CA ALA A 190 7.14 -19.80 6.49
C ALA A 190 7.24 -18.72 5.42
N SER A 191 6.40 -18.76 4.41
CA SER A 191 6.36 -17.70 3.40
C SER A 191 4.99 -17.47 2.78
N GLU A 192 4.78 -16.25 2.30
CA GLU A 192 3.59 -15.91 1.54
C GLU A 192 3.98 -15.32 0.19
N TRP A 193 3.46 -15.88 -0.89
CA TRP A 193 3.72 -15.42 -2.24
C TRP A 193 2.44 -14.85 -2.84
N ILE A 194 2.46 -13.56 -3.14
CA ILE A 194 1.32 -12.83 -3.69
C ILE A 194 1.64 -12.45 -5.13
N PHE A 195 0.96 -13.06 -6.09
CA PHE A 195 1.08 -12.73 -7.51
C PHE A 195 0.09 -11.62 -7.85
N VAL A 196 0.60 -10.47 -8.27
CA VAL A 196 -0.14 -9.28 -8.67
C VAL A 196 0.00 -9.11 -10.18
N ASP A 197 -1.01 -9.58 -10.91
CA ASP A 197 -1.10 -9.46 -12.37
C ASP A 197 -1.67 -8.09 -12.74
N VAL A 198 -0.83 -7.17 -13.23
CA VAL A 198 -1.27 -5.81 -13.58
C VAL A 198 -1.74 -5.71 -15.02
N CYS A 199 -2.82 -4.98 -15.25
CA CYS A 199 -3.46 -4.86 -16.57
C CYS A 199 -3.90 -3.41 -16.90
N PRO A 200 -3.85 -3.00 -18.18
CA PRO A 200 -4.33 -1.66 -18.57
C PRO A 200 -5.87 -1.56 -18.58
N ASP A 201 -6.58 -2.67 -18.78
CA ASP A 201 -8.01 -2.69 -19.10
C ASP A 201 -8.96 -2.40 -17.92
N SER A 202 -10.19 -2.01 -18.23
CA SER A 202 -11.25 -1.70 -17.27
C SER A 202 -12.03 -2.90 -16.75
N ASP A 203 -11.41 -4.08 -16.71
CA ASP A 203 -12.07 -5.27 -16.18
C ASP A 203 -12.32 -5.11 -14.67
N ILE A 204 -13.57 -4.81 -14.32
CA ILE A 204 -14.06 -4.60 -12.95
C ILE A 204 -14.01 -5.92 -12.14
N SER A 205 -13.97 -7.07 -12.81
CA SER A 205 -14.08 -8.39 -12.16
C SER A 205 -12.86 -8.79 -11.32
N ALA A 206 -11.78 -8.02 -11.36
CA ALA A 206 -10.47 -8.44 -10.89
C ALA A 206 -9.87 -7.43 -9.90
N ARG A 207 -10.32 -7.48 -8.64
CA ARG A 207 -9.68 -6.77 -7.51
C ARG A 207 -9.49 -7.63 -6.26
N GLU A 208 -10.18 -8.77 -6.18
CA GLU A 208 -10.17 -9.63 -5.00
C GLU A 208 -8.88 -10.45 -4.94
N LEU A 209 -8.25 -10.45 -3.76
CA LEU A 209 -7.13 -11.32 -3.45
C LEU A 209 -7.62 -12.76 -3.24
N LYS A 210 -7.25 -13.65 -4.16
CA LYS A 210 -7.72 -15.04 -4.17
C LYS A 210 -6.61 -15.98 -3.74
N ALA A 211 -6.87 -16.78 -2.71
CA ALA A 211 -6.00 -17.90 -2.35
C ALA A 211 -5.92 -18.90 -3.50
N VAL A 212 -4.70 -19.34 -3.84
CA VAL A 212 -4.49 -20.45 -4.78
C VAL A 212 -4.67 -21.75 -4.01
N LYS A 213 -5.94 -22.13 -3.79
CA LYS A 213 -6.34 -23.22 -2.87
C LYS A 213 -5.68 -24.58 -3.16
N GLU A 214 -5.31 -24.83 -4.41
CA GLU A 214 -4.65 -26.07 -4.86
C GLU A 214 -3.29 -26.32 -4.20
N PHE A 215 -2.60 -25.25 -3.75
CA PHE A 215 -1.22 -25.34 -3.24
C PHE A 215 -1.05 -24.68 -1.87
N GLN A 216 -2.11 -24.62 -1.06
CA GLN A 216 -2.00 -24.08 0.30
C GLN A 216 -1.31 -25.11 1.21
N GLU A 217 -0.08 -24.82 1.61
CA GLU A 217 0.61 -25.50 2.71
C GLU A 217 0.49 -24.66 3.99
N VAL A 218 0.62 -25.30 5.15
CA VAL A 218 0.51 -24.61 6.46
C VAL A 218 1.55 -23.48 6.55
N ASP A 219 2.77 -23.77 6.12
CA ASP A 219 3.91 -22.85 6.23
C ASP A 219 4.06 -21.94 5.00
N HIS A 220 3.62 -22.40 3.82
CA HIS A 220 3.79 -21.69 2.55
C HIS A 220 2.45 -21.45 1.85
N ARG A 221 2.07 -20.18 1.73
CA ARG A 221 0.76 -19.77 1.20
C ARG A 221 0.93 -18.96 -0.09
N PHE A 222 -0.01 -19.17 -1.02
CA PHE A 222 0.01 -18.56 -2.35
C PHE A 222 -1.30 -17.83 -2.62
N PHE A 223 -1.19 -16.61 -3.12
CA PHE A 223 -2.31 -15.76 -3.46
C PHE A 223 -2.14 -15.17 -4.86
N TYR A 224 -3.24 -14.93 -5.53
CA TYR A 224 -3.29 -14.28 -6.82
C TYR A 224 -4.30 -13.15 -6.76
N THR A 225 -3.91 -11.98 -7.25
CA THR A 225 -4.81 -10.88 -7.54
C THR A 225 -4.46 -10.32 -8.91
N ARG A 226 -5.44 -9.72 -9.55
CA ARG A 226 -5.23 -8.91 -10.75
C ARG A 226 -5.61 -7.49 -10.39
N LEU A 227 -4.84 -6.52 -10.84
CA LEU A 227 -5.08 -5.10 -10.58
C LEU A 227 -5.04 -4.34 -11.90
N CYS A 228 -6.02 -3.48 -12.15
CA CYS A 228 -6.07 -2.74 -13.41
C CYS A 228 -6.21 -1.23 -13.21
N THR A 229 -5.88 -0.46 -14.25
CA THR A 229 -5.69 1.00 -14.11
C THR A 229 -6.96 1.84 -13.95
N THR A 230 -8.15 1.24 -14.06
CA THR A 230 -9.42 1.95 -13.91
C THR A 230 -9.66 2.45 -12.50
N ASP A 231 -9.99 3.74 -12.38
CA ASP A 231 -10.36 4.43 -11.15
C ASP A 231 -9.36 4.22 -9.99
N ARG A 232 -8.07 4.44 -10.28
CA ARG A 232 -6.96 4.20 -9.33
C ARG A 232 -6.82 2.73 -8.89
N GLY A 233 -7.34 1.77 -9.67
CA GLY A 233 -7.44 0.37 -9.26
C GLY A 233 -6.13 -0.29 -8.83
N ILE A 234 -4.99 0.05 -9.46
CA ILE A 234 -3.68 -0.44 -9.01
C ILE A 234 -3.30 0.16 -7.66
N TYR A 235 -3.40 1.49 -7.50
CA TYR A 235 -3.14 2.15 -6.23
C TYR A 235 -4.02 1.58 -5.11
N THR A 236 -5.34 1.55 -5.31
CA THR A 236 -6.28 1.01 -4.32
C THR A 236 -6.00 -0.46 -4.01
N GLY A 237 -5.68 -1.27 -5.01
CA GLY A 237 -5.30 -2.67 -4.81
C GLY A 237 -4.03 -2.84 -3.99
N MET A 238 -3.02 -2.00 -4.23
CA MET A 238 -1.78 -1.99 -3.45
C MET A 238 -2.01 -1.51 -2.02
N MET A 239 -2.90 -0.53 -1.82
CA MET A 239 -3.29 -0.05 -0.49
C MET A 239 -4.07 -1.11 0.29
N LEU A 240 -4.99 -1.85 -0.34
CA LEU A 240 -5.68 -3.00 0.27
C LEU A 240 -4.72 -4.15 0.60
N LEU A 241 -3.72 -4.38 -0.26
CA LEU A 241 -2.64 -5.31 0.07
C LEU A 241 -1.86 -4.83 1.30
N ALA A 242 -1.52 -3.54 1.40
CA ALA A 242 -0.87 -2.98 2.57
C ALA A 242 -1.73 -3.11 3.83
N GLU A 243 -3.03 -2.81 3.76
CA GLU A 243 -4.00 -2.98 4.85
C GLU A 243 -3.90 -4.40 5.45
N ARG A 244 -3.99 -5.42 4.59
CA ARG A 244 -3.89 -6.82 5.01
C ARG A 244 -2.49 -7.17 5.52
N ASN A 245 -1.47 -6.84 4.73
CA ASN A 245 -0.10 -7.35 4.90
C ASN A 245 0.62 -6.72 6.10
N LEU A 246 0.24 -5.50 6.45
CA LEU A 246 0.83 -4.74 7.54
C LEU A 246 -0.11 -4.67 8.75
N GLN A 247 -1.33 -5.22 8.64
CA GLN A 247 -2.38 -5.18 9.64
C GLN A 247 -2.74 -3.74 10.01
N LEU A 248 -3.08 -2.94 9.00
CA LEU A 248 -3.42 -1.54 9.17
C LEU A 248 -4.93 -1.35 9.28
N ALA A 249 -5.31 -0.22 9.85
CA ALA A 249 -6.66 0.28 9.87
C ALA A 249 -6.67 1.78 9.56
N SER A 250 -7.85 2.30 9.26
CA SER A 250 -8.07 3.68 8.86
C SER A 250 -8.93 4.43 9.88
N THR A 251 -8.55 5.66 10.21
CA THR A 251 -9.34 6.57 11.05
C THR A 251 -9.47 7.91 10.33
N LEU A 252 -10.71 8.35 10.09
CA LEU A 252 -11.03 9.63 9.48
C LEU A 252 -11.25 10.68 10.57
N VAL A 253 -10.38 11.67 10.63
CA VAL A 253 -10.58 12.88 11.44
C VAL A 253 -11.46 13.83 10.66
N GLN A 254 -12.62 14.15 11.21
CA GLN A 254 -13.68 14.94 10.58
C GLN A 254 -13.70 16.34 11.16
N ASP A 255 -14.40 17.24 10.48
CA ASP A 255 -14.77 18.53 11.06
C ASP A 255 -13.59 19.46 11.39
N ILE A 256 -12.46 19.30 10.67
CA ILE A 256 -11.26 20.11 10.88
C ILE A 256 -11.48 21.54 10.36
N PRO A 257 -11.35 22.58 11.22
CA PRO A 257 -11.53 23.98 10.82
C PRO A 257 -10.30 24.49 10.05
N MET A 258 -10.52 25.05 8.86
CA MET A 258 -9.47 25.72 8.08
C MET A 258 -9.70 27.23 8.00
N LYS A 259 -8.64 28.02 8.28
CA LYS A 259 -8.70 29.48 8.46
C LYS A 259 -9.09 30.28 7.21
N GLU A 260 -8.85 29.75 6.01
CA GLU A 260 -8.90 30.52 4.77
C GLU A 260 -10.28 30.60 4.09
N GLU A 261 -11.26 29.76 4.48
CA GLU A 261 -12.60 29.80 3.89
C GLU A 261 -13.60 30.67 4.65
N ALA A 262 -13.19 31.24 5.79
CA ALA A 262 -14.06 32.08 6.61
C ALA A 262 -14.27 33.50 6.04
N ASN A 263 -13.61 33.88 4.93
CA ASN A 263 -13.57 35.27 4.44
C ASN A 263 -14.32 35.54 3.12
N VAL A 264 -15.15 34.63 2.64
CA VAL A 264 -16.11 34.91 1.56
C VAL A 264 -17.43 34.29 1.99
N SER A 265 -18.57 34.81 1.53
CA SER A 265 -19.95 34.33 1.80
C SER A 265 -20.25 32.89 1.34
N SER A 266 -19.25 32.02 1.35
CA SER A 266 -19.28 30.59 1.10
C SER A 266 -19.15 29.88 2.45
N SER A 267 -20.08 28.98 2.75
CA SER A 267 -20.01 28.12 3.94
C SER A 267 -18.60 27.52 4.09
N SER A 268 -17.96 27.70 5.25
CA SER A 268 -16.69 27.04 5.59
C SER A 268 -16.81 25.54 5.33
N SER A 269 -16.10 25.00 4.34
CA SER A 269 -16.09 23.57 4.11
C SER A 269 -15.24 22.91 5.20
N MET A 270 -15.84 21.95 5.89
CA MET A 270 -15.17 21.14 6.88
C MET A 270 -14.47 20.00 6.17
N TYR A 271 -13.19 19.79 6.48
CA TYR A 271 -12.36 18.81 5.80
C TYR A 271 -12.19 17.54 6.63
N GLY A 272 -12.06 16.40 5.94
CA GLY A 272 -11.71 15.12 6.53
C GLY A 272 -10.28 14.73 6.17
N VAL A 273 -9.50 14.25 7.14
CA VAL A 273 -8.17 13.68 6.92
C VAL A 273 -8.16 12.23 7.36
N GLU A 274 -7.83 11.35 6.43
CA GLU A 274 -7.69 9.92 6.70
C GLU A 274 -6.28 9.61 7.22
N LEU A 275 -6.25 9.03 8.43
CA LEU A 275 -5.07 8.52 9.10
C LEU A 275 -5.02 6.99 9.00
N LEU A 276 -3.85 6.46 8.72
CA LEU A 276 -3.56 5.03 8.65
C LEU A 276 -2.61 4.68 9.79
N HIS A 277 -2.87 3.56 10.47
CA HIS A 277 -2.10 3.10 11.62
C HIS A 277 -2.32 1.60 11.84
N GLU A 278 -1.62 0.99 12.80
CA GLU A 278 -1.85 -0.41 13.14
C GLU A 278 -3.30 -0.67 13.59
N ALA A 279 -3.84 -1.81 13.17
CA ALA A 279 -5.21 -2.24 13.50
C ALA A 279 -5.41 -2.53 14.99
N SER A 280 -4.34 -2.78 15.73
CA SER A 280 -4.33 -2.96 17.18
C SER A 280 -4.97 -1.77 17.93
N ALA A 281 -4.94 -0.57 17.35
CA ALA A 281 -5.67 0.60 17.89
C ALA A 281 -7.19 0.40 17.85
N HIS A 282 -7.73 -0.13 16.75
CA HIS A 282 -9.16 -0.44 16.62
C HIS A 282 -9.55 -1.66 17.45
N GLU A 283 -8.67 -2.66 17.57
CA GLU A 283 -8.88 -3.82 18.45
C GLU A 283 -8.99 -3.40 19.91
N LEU A 284 -8.13 -2.48 20.36
CA LEU A 284 -8.22 -1.90 21.70
C LEU A 284 -9.58 -1.24 21.94
N LEU A 285 -10.04 -0.40 21.00
CA LEU A 285 -11.36 0.24 21.08
C LEU A 285 -12.51 -0.78 21.04
N SER A 286 -12.36 -1.85 20.27
CA SER A 286 -13.34 -2.94 20.18
C SER A 286 -13.45 -3.70 21.49
N ASN A 287 -12.31 -4.03 22.12
CA ASN A 287 -12.25 -4.69 23.43
C ASN A 287 -12.86 -3.84 24.56
N LEU A 288 -12.84 -2.51 24.40
CA LEU A 288 -13.50 -1.56 25.30
C LEU A 288 -14.99 -1.33 24.97
N GLY A 289 -15.51 -1.95 23.91
CA GLY A 289 -16.89 -1.77 23.46
C GLY A 289 -17.18 -0.42 22.80
N LEU A 290 -16.15 0.31 22.35
CA LEU A 290 -16.27 1.66 21.80
C LEU A 290 -16.26 1.71 20.25
N ALA A 291 -15.63 0.73 19.59
CA ALA A 291 -15.40 0.77 18.14
C ALA A 291 -16.70 0.82 17.31
N GLU A 292 -17.72 0.04 17.67
CA GLU A 292 -18.98 -0.04 16.91
C GLU A 292 -19.72 1.30 16.81
N ALA A 293 -19.58 2.17 17.81
CA ALA A 293 -20.18 3.50 17.81
C ALA A 293 -19.43 4.49 16.89
N LEU A 294 -18.18 4.19 16.55
CA LEU A 294 -17.27 5.05 15.81
C LEU A 294 -17.12 4.64 14.34
N TYR A 295 -17.49 3.41 13.94
CA TYR A 295 -17.41 3.00 12.54
C TYR A 295 -18.31 3.83 11.64
N LEU A 296 -17.72 4.33 10.56
CA LEU A 296 -18.47 5.00 9.51
C LEU A 296 -19.35 3.98 8.79
N ARG A 297 -20.67 4.21 8.79
CA ARG A 297 -21.61 3.39 8.02
C ARG A 297 -21.69 3.92 6.59
N HIS A 298 -21.47 3.03 5.62
CA HIS A 298 -21.67 3.34 4.21
C HIS A 298 -23.17 3.24 3.89
N GLU A 299 -23.78 4.29 3.37
CA GLU A 299 -25.10 4.16 2.74
C GLU A 299 -24.90 3.59 1.34
N ASP A 300 -25.50 2.44 1.05
CA ASP A 300 -25.59 1.95 -0.32
C ASP A 300 -26.55 2.88 -1.09
N PRO A 301 -26.16 3.42 -2.27
CA PRO A 301 -27.04 4.29 -3.06
C PRO A 301 -28.34 3.62 -3.51
N THR A 302 -28.47 2.31 -3.33
CA THR A 302 -29.59 1.47 -3.74
C THR A 302 -30.52 1.06 -2.58
N SER A 303 -30.16 1.31 -1.33
CA SER A 303 -31.01 0.94 -0.18
C SER A 303 -32.00 2.06 0.15
N SER A 304 -33.16 2.04 -0.53
CA SER A 304 -34.33 2.83 -0.14
C SER A 304 -35.04 2.19 1.06
N SER A 305 -34.42 2.22 2.24
CA SER A 305 -35.08 1.80 3.49
C SER A 305 -35.25 3.00 4.42
N SER A 306 -36.46 3.55 4.40
CA SER A 306 -36.98 4.48 5.40
C SER A 306 -37.09 3.78 6.76
N GLU A 307 -36.11 3.95 7.64
CA GLU A 307 -36.33 3.75 9.08
C GLU A 307 -35.84 4.97 9.87
N THR A 308 -36.82 5.76 10.27
CA THR A 308 -36.68 6.96 11.08
C THR A 308 -36.70 6.55 12.56
N THR A 309 -35.54 6.27 13.17
CA THR A 309 -35.30 6.43 14.63
C THR A 309 -33.88 6.03 15.03
N ALA A 310 -32.89 6.88 14.75
CA ALA A 310 -31.67 7.07 15.55
C ALA A 310 -30.96 8.34 15.04
N ARG A 311 -31.45 9.51 15.46
CA ARG A 311 -30.87 10.82 15.12
C ARG A 311 -29.55 11.01 15.88
N ALA A 312 -28.45 10.95 15.14
CA ALA A 312 -27.33 11.89 15.11
C ALA A 312 -26.03 11.14 14.72
N VAL A 313 -25.34 11.62 13.69
CA VAL A 313 -23.87 11.85 13.61
C VAL A 313 -23.30 11.65 12.20
N CYS A 314 -23.84 10.78 11.35
CA CYS A 314 -23.16 10.48 10.08
C CYS A 314 -23.84 11.15 8.87
N LYS A 315 -23.25 12.24 8.37
CA LYS A 315 -23.51 12.70 7.00
C LYS A 315 -23.03 11.61 6.01
N PRO A 316 -23.62 11.47 4.81
CA PRO A 316 -23.09 10.56 3.79
C PRO A 316 -21.71 11.06 3.34
N TYR A 317 -20.67 10.23 3.52
CA TYR A 317 -19.29 10.56 3.15
C TYR A 317 -18.86 9.82 1.88
N ASN A 318 -18.10 10.52 1.03
CA ASN A 318 -17.33 9.87 -0.02
C ASN A 318 -16.33 8.91 0.62
N ARG A 319 -16.24 7.69 0.08
CA ARG A 319 -15.32 6.64 0.52
C ARG A 319 -13.91 7.20 0.78
N PRO A 320 -13.23 6.80 1.87
CA PRO A 320 -11.87 7.24 2.15
C PRO A 320 -10.93 7.00 0.96
N PRO A 321 -10.00 7.94 0.67
CA PRO A 321 -9.18 7.92 -0.53
C PRO A 321 -8.27 6.68 -0.63
N SER A 322 -7.90 6.06 0.50
CA SER A 322 -7.10 4.83 0.51
C SER A 322 -7.85 3.61 -0.05
N GLY A 323 -9.18 3.62 0.02
CA GLY A 323 -10.04 2.48 -0.27
C GLY A 323 -10.02 1.36 0.78
N PHE A 324 -9.45 1.60 1.98
CA PHE A 324 -9.40 0.65 3.08
C PHE A 324 -10.79 0.10 3.44
N SER A 325 -10.83 -1.14 3.93
CA SER A 325 -12.07 -1.88 4.14
C SER A 325 -12.88 -1.36 5.34
N ARG A 326 -12.20 -0.83 6.37
CA ARG A 326 -12.83 -0.33 7.60
C ARG A 326 -12.21 0.99 8.03
N THR A 327 -13.07 1.98 8.27
CA THR A 327 -12.67 3.29 8.75
C THR A 327 -13.52 3.72 9.96
N LEU A 328 -12.84 4.09 11.05
CA LEU A 328 -13.47 4.78 12.18
C LEU A 328 -13.56 6.28 11.89
N GLY A 329 -14.65 6.92 12.30
CA GLY A 329 -14.82 8.36 12.27
C GLY A 329 -14.62 8.97 13.66
N ILE A 330 -13.80 10.01 13.74
CA ILE A 330 -13.70 10.85 14.95
C ILE A 330 -13.83 12.32 14.55
N ASN A 331 -14.41 13.12 15.45
CA ASN A 331 -14.59 14.56 15.22
C ASN A 331 -13.42 15.34 15.80
N TRP A 332 -13.00 16.37 15.06
CA TRP A 332 -12.07 17.37 15.56
C TRP A 332 -12.65 18.10 16.78
N VAL A 333 -11.83 18.23 17.83
CA VAL A 333 -12.15 19.05 18.99
C VAL A 333 -11.18 20.23 18.99
N THR A 334 -11.70 21.45 18.89
CA THR A 334 -10.87 22.67 18.90
C THR A 334 -10.07 22.75 20.22
N PRO A 335 -8.73 22.70 20.15
CA PRO A 335 -7.89 22.74 21.35
C PRO A 335 -8.04 24.08 22.08
N ARG A 336 -8.12 24.04 23.41
CA ARG A 336 -8.08 25.25 24.24
C ARG A 336 -6.65 25.52 24.67
N ALA A 337 -6.30 26.79 24.85
CA ALA A 337 -4.95 27.19 25.28
C ALA A 337 -4.50 26.51 26.60
N SER A 338 -5.44 26.12 27.46
CA SER A 338 -5.16 25.37 28.70
C SER A 338 -4.80 23.90 28.48
N ASP A 339 -5.18 23.31 27.35
CA ASP A 339 -5.14 21.85 27.15
C ASP A 339 -3.71 21.34 26.94
N ASN A 340 -2.81 22.18 26.40
CA ASN A 340 -1.40 21.83 26.16
C ASN A 340 -0.60 21.59 27.46
N HIS A 341 -1.13 22.01 28.61
CA HIS A 341 -0.50 21.79 29.92
C HIS A 341 -1.07 20.59 30.68
N LEU A 342 -2.12 19.95 30.17
CA LEU A 342 -2.76 18.82 30.82
C LEU A 342 -2.06 17.51 30.42
N ILE A 343 -1.50 16.81 31.40
CA ILE A 343 -1.08 15.43 31.21
C ILE A 343 -2.34 14.60 31.00
N ARG A 344 -2.55 14.12 29.78
CA ARG A 344 -3.66 13.22 29.47
C ARG A 344 -3.31 11.81 29.90
N TYR A 345 -4.26 11.15 30.57
CA TYR A 345 -4.15 9.72 30.84
C TYR A 345 -4.25 8.97 29.49
N SER A 346 -3.14 8.38 29.06
CA SER A 346 -3.06 7.62 27.81
C SER A 346 -2.88 6.14 28.11
N ILE A 347 -3.78 5.32 27.59
CA ILE A 347 -3.71 3.85 27.70
C ILE A 347 -2.87 3.21 26.60
N ALA A 348 -2.68 3.92 25.47
CA ALA A 348 -1.92 3.45 24.32
C ALA A 348 -1.57 4.63 23.40
N SER A 349 -0.49 4.47 22.63
CA SER A 349 -0.08 5.41 21.59
C SER A 349 0.34 4.63 20.35
N PHE A 350 -0.10 5.10 19.19
CA PHE A 350 0.16 4.45 17.91
C PHE A 350 0.75 5.47 16.95
N ARG A 351 1.74 5.05 16.15
CA ARG A 351 2.20 5.85 15.01
C ARG A 351 1.08 5.94 13.99
N VAL A 352 0.97 7.09 13.34
CA VAL A 352 -0.02 7.34 12.29
C VAL A 352 0.68 7.94 11.08
N THR A 353 0.12 7.68 9.91
CA THR A 353 0.47 8.38 8.68
C THR A 353 -0.81 8.81 7.96
N MET A 354 -0.76 9.85 7.15
CA MET A 354 -1.90 10.26 6.32
C MET A 354 -1.99 9.39 5.06
N ALA A 355 -3.22 9.09 4.61
CA ALA A 355 -3.45 8.36 3.37
C ALA A 355 -3.13 9.21 2.13
N ALA A 356 -3.40 10.52 2.20
CA ALA A 356 -3.18 11.47 1.12
C ALA A 356 -2.24 12.60 1.58
N VAL A 357 -0.95 12.29 1.77
CA VAL A 357 0.06 13.19 2.38
C VAL A 357 0.17 14.55 1.68
N GLY A 358 0.02 14.58 0.35
CA GLY A 358 0.06 15.82 -0.44
C GLY A 358 -1.26 16.61 -0.47
N ASN A 359 -2.33 16.10 0.14
CA ASN A 359 -3.59 16.84 0.21
C ASN A 359 -3.45 18.03 1.15
N ARG A 360 -4.03 19.17 0.78
CA ARG A 360 -3.96 20.40 1.57
C ARG A 360 -4.43 20.22 3.02
N ALA A 361 -5.56 19.54 3.25
CA ALA A 361 -6.08 19.33 4.61
C ALA A 361 -5.12 18.46 5.44
N ALA A 362 -4.52 17.44 4.81
CA ALA A 362 -3.51 16.59 5.41
C ALA A 362 -2.26 17.39 5.80
N VAL A 363 -1.73 18.23 4.90
CA VAL A 363 -0.59 19.11 5.17
C VAL A 363 -0.87 20.06 6.34
N CYS A 364 -2.05 20.70 6.37
CA CYS A 364 -2.43 21.59 7.46
C CYS A 364 -2.50 20.86 8.81
N LEU A 365 -3.10 19.66 8.85
CA LEU A 365 -3.16 18.85 10.06
C LEU A 365 -1.75 18.43 10.53
N ALA A 366 -0.90 17.99 9.62
CA ALA A 366 0.46 17.60 9.95
C ALA A 366 1.28 18.78 10.49
N GLN A 367 1.20 19.95 9.85
CA GLN A 367 1.89 21.16 10.32
C GLN A 367 1.37 21.62 11.68
N PHE A 368 0.06 21.50 11.93
CA PHE A 368 -0.53 21.81 13.22
C PHE A 368 0.09 20.94 14.34
N VAL A 369 0.11 19.63 14.14
CA VAL A 369 0.68 18.67 15.12
C VAL A 369 2.19 18.84 15.27
N LEU A 370 2.93 19.02 14.17
CA LEU A 370 4.38 19.25 14.19
C LEU A 370 4.77 20.59 14.82
N GLY A 371 3.84 21.55 14.88
CA GLY A 371 4.00 22.80 15.62
C GLY A 371 3.97 22.64 17.14
N GLY A 372 3.70 21.42 17.64
CA GLY A 372 3.62 21.09 19.07
C GLY A 372 2.21 21.15 19.65
N GLU A 373 1.20 21.45 18.83
CA GLU A 373 -0.19 21.47 19.24
C GLU A 373 -0.80 20.04 19.24
N GLN A 374 -1.73 19.77 20.15
CA GLN A 374 -2.45 18.50 20.24
C GLN A 374 -3.94 18.71 19.95
N ALA A 375 -4.56 17.78 19.23
CA ALA A 375 -5.99 17.81 18.91
C ALA A 375 -6.71 16.57 19.47
#